data_AF-A0A9P5WXJ6-F1
#
_entry.id   AF-A0A9P5WXJ6-F1
#
_cell.length_a   1.000
_cell.length_b   1.000
_cell.length_c   1.000
_cell.angle_alpha   90.00
_cell.angle_beta   90.00
_cell.angle_gamma   90.00
#
_symmetry.space_group_name_H-M   'P 1'
#
loop_
_entity.id
_entity.type
_entity.pdbx_description
1 polymer ?
#
loop_
_entity_poly.entity_id
_entity_poly.type
_entity_poly.pdbx_seq_one_letter_code
_entity_poly.pdbx_strand_id
1 'polypeptide(L)'
;SETFDVCAPEARPGNCLLDLFENRVQFFDALPSKEEEAYSNHMDNLDQALDQATHDPSVAVCATDASLLLHGTFQEVLAALIHVGGALVYAMRHPVGRVLALDAEQAVIWLALCKATTLPGCESILVFTDSLASARCAMDPSVQSGQFLSLAVVRSLHPWLEASADQVVQIYQVPSKEEWWCHKEAHDFASDLKVSVGTHALTSLNYLHAQGTKKCLDCWATLFGMPSFHRNQFLELTDRLDKPMKPKYTGGGAWLSRL
;
A
#
# COMPACT_ATOMS: atom_id res chain seq x y z
N SER A 1 -12.59 34.58 9.72
CA SER A 1 -11.25 33.96 9.73
C SER A 1 -11.47 32.48 9.84
N GLU A 2 -11.46 31.74 8.73
CA GLU A 2 -11.41 30.28 8.78
C GLU A 2 -9.97 29.88 9.13
N THR A 3 -9.79 29.32 10.32
CA THR A 3 -8.52 28.74 10.74
C THR A 3 -8.42 27.36 10.09
N PHE A 4 -7.57 27.23 9.07
CA PHE A 4 -7.21 25.94 8.52
C PHE A 4 -6.23 25.27 9.47
N ASP A 5 -6.69 24.22 10.16
CA ASP A 5 -5.81 23.37 10.94
C ASP A 5 -5.05 22.44 9.99
N VAL A 6 -3.72 22.41 10.13
CA VAL A 6 -2.83 21.71 9.18
C VAL A 6 -3.00 20.19 9.25
N CYS A 7 -3.46 19.69 10.39
CA CYS A 7 -3.70 18.27 10.61
C CYS A 7 -5.15 18.04 11.07
N ALA A 8 -5.78 17.02 10.48
CA ALA A 8 -7.05 16.50 10.97
C ALA A 8 -6.92 16.09 12.45
N PRO A 9 -7.96 16.26 13.29
CA PRO A 9 -7.93 15.85 14.69
C PRO A 9 -7.49 14.39 14.90
N GLU A 10 -7.86 13.52 13.95
CA GLU A 10 -7.54 12.09 13.90
C GLU A 10 -6.04 11.82 13.65
N ALA A 11 -5.28 12.81 13.17
CA ALA A 11 -3.84 12.72 12.92
C ALA A 11 -2.98 13.25 14.09
N ARG A 12 -3.61 13.64 15.19
CA ARG A 12 -2.89 14.12 16.38
C ARG A 12 -2.42 12.94 17.24
N PRO A 13 -1.18 12.96 17.75
CA PRO A 13 -0.73 11.94 18.72
C PRO A 13 -1.69 11.83 19.91
N GLY A 14 -2.00 10.60 20.32
CA GLY A 14 -2.99 10.26 21.35
C GLY A 14 -4.43 10.18 20.85
N ASN A 15 -4.70 10.64 19.62
CA ASN A 15 -6.02 10.56 18.98
C ASN A 15 -6.01 9.72 17.69
N CYS A 16 -4.85 9.20 17.28
CA CYS A 16 -4.81 8.37 16.09
C CYS A 16 -5.39 6.98 16.39
N LEU A 17 -5.92 6.32 15.34
CA LEU A 17 -6.58 5.02 15.47
C LEU A 17 -5.67 3.99 16.16
N LEU A 18 -4.38 4.01 15.84
CA LEU A 18 -3.40 3.06 16.38
C LEU A 18 -3.04 3.37 17.84
N ASP A 19 -3.09 4.63 18.28
CA ASP A 19 -2.89 4.99 19.69
C ASP A 19 -4.08 4.53 20.56
N LEU A 20 -5.30 4.65 20.03
CA LEU A 20 -6.53 4.34 20.75
C LEU A 20 -6.85 2.84 20.79
N PHE A 21 -6.42 2.10 19.76
CA PHE A 21 -6.81 0.70 19.56
C PHE A 21 -5.62 -0.23 19.29
N GLU A 22 -4.44 0.07 19.86
CA GLU A 22 -3.19 -0.67 19.69
C GLU A 22 -3.36 -2.20 19.82
N ASN A 23 -4.12 -2.66 20.82
CA ASN A 23 -4.33 -4.09 21.06
C ASN A 23 -5.31 -4.76 20.07
N ARG A 24 -6.05 -3.97 19.30
CA ARG A 24 -7.15 -4.43 18.43
C ARG A 24 -6.88 -4.18 16.95
N VAL A 25 -5.85 -3.43 16.60
CA VAL A 25 -5.36 -3.25 15.23
C VAL A 25 -3.95 -3.80 15.14
N GLN A 26 -3.83 -5.00 14.58
CA GLN A 26 -2.60 -5.79 14.62
C GLN A 26 -2.01 -5.96 13.22
N PHE A 27 -0.69 -5.76 13.12
CA PHE A 27 0.07 -5.98 11.90
C PHE A 27 0.99 -7.18 12.10
N PHE A 28 0.76 -8.24 11.32
CA PHE A 28 1.58 -9.44 11.32
C PHE A 28 2.64 -9.30 10.23
N ASP A 29 3.72 -8.61 10.59
CA ASP A 29 4.94 -8.49 9.80
C ASP A 29 5.80 -9.73 10.05
N ALA A 30 5.75 -10.64 9.10
CA ALA A 30 6.83 -11.58 8.93
C ALA A 30 7.27 -11.46 7.48
N LEU A 31 8.11 -10.44 7.22
CA LEU A 31 9.13 -10.62 6.20
C LEU A 31 9.88 -11.89 6.58
N PRO A 32 9.74 -12.99 5.84
CA PRO A 32 10.46 -14.18 6.19
C PRO A 32 11.94 -13.83 6.15
N SER A 33 12.64 -14.13 7.23
CA SER A 33 14.10 -14.13 7.17
C SER A 33 14.50 -15.03 5.99
N LYS A 34 15.72 -14.90 5.46
CA LYS A 34 16.20 -15.87 4.46
C LYS A 34 16.27 -17.31 4.99
N GLU A 35 15.90 -17.52 6.25
CA GLU A 35 15.89 -18.80 6.93
C GLU A 35 14.56 -19.50 6.63
N GLU A 36 14.69 -20.68 6.03
CA GLU A 36 13.59 -21.50 5.53
C GLU A 36 12.55 -21.86 6.61
N GLU A 37 13.00 -22.02 7.86
CA GLU A 37 12.12 -22.33 8.99
C GLU A 37 11.20 -21.14 9.37
N ALA A 38 11.73 -19.91 9.38
CA ALA A 38 10.93 -18.73 9.63
C ALA A 38 9.90 -18.49 8.51
N TYR A 39 10.30 -18.81 7.27
CA TYR A 39 9.41 -18.79 6.11
C TYR A 39 8.25 -19.79 6.25
N SER A 40 8.58 -21.05 6.57
CA SER A 40 7.56 -22.11 6.75
C SER A 40 6.60 -21.76 7.88
N ASN A 41 7.11 -21.34 9.04
CA ASN A 41 6.27 -20.94 10.16
C ASN A 41 5.36 -19.75 9.82
N HIS A 42 5.84 -18.80 9.01
CA HIS A 42 5.00 -17.71 8.52
C HIS A 42 3.85 -18.23 7.68
N MET A 43 4.13 -19.09 6.69
CA MET A 43 3.10 -19.70 5.84
C MET A 43 2.10 -20.55 6.64
N ASP A 44 2.56 -21.30 7.64
CA ASP A 44 1.68 -22.09 8.52
C ASP A 44 0.75 -21.19 9.36
N ASN A 45 1.27 -20.08 9.91
CA ASN A 45 0.46 -19.11 10.65
C ASN A 45 -0.60 -18.45 9.77
N LEU A 46 -0.21 -18.17 8.54
CA LEU A 46 -1.01 -17.61 7.47
C LEU A 46 -2.18 -18.56 7.11
N ASP A 47 -1.89 -19.83 6.81
CA ASP A 47 -2.92 -20.85 6.54
C ASP A 47 -3.82 -21.07 7.75
N GLN A 48 -3.26 -21.13 8.96
CA GLN A 48 -4.04 -21.28 10.19
C GLN A 48 -5.02 -20.12 10.40
N ALA A 49 -4.57 -18.87 10.21
CA ALA A 49 -5.42 -17.69 10.36
C ALA A 49 -6.56 -17.71 9.33
N LEU A 50 -6.24 -18.07 8.08
CA LEU A 50 -7.21 -18.13 7.00
C LEU A 50 -8.23 -19.26 7.19
N ASP A 51 -7.78 -20.46 7.58
CA ASP A 51 -8.66 -21.62 7.83
C ASP A 51 -9.65 -21.34 8.97
N GLN A 52 -9.17 -20.72 10.04
CA GLN A 52 -10.03 -20.32 11.17
C GLN A 52 -11.07 -19.30 10.74
N ALA A 53 -10.65 -18.27 10.00
CA ALA A 53 -11.53 -17.20 9.55
C ALA A 53 -12.54 -17.65 8.49
N THR A 54 -12.16 -18.58 7.62
CA THR A 54 -13.02 -19.05 6.51
C THR A 54 -14.27 -19.76 7.02
N HIS A 55 -14.27 -20.31 8.22
CA HIS A 55 -15.45 -21.01 8.77
C HIS A 55 -16.29 -20.15 9.71
N ASP A 56 -15.83 -18.95 10.05
CA ASP A 56 -16.48 -18.08 11.03
C ASP A 56 -17.34 -17.01 10.31
N PRO A 57 -18.67 -17.00 10.54
CA PRO A 57 -19.57 -16.00 9.95
C PRO A 57 -19.41 -14.59 10.54
N SER A 58 -18.66 -14.43 11.63
CA SER A 58 -18.36 -13.13 12.25
C SER A 58 -17.07 -12.49 11.69
N VAL A 59 -16.32 -13.22 10.86
CA VAL A 59 -15.02 -12.76 10.34
C VAL A 59 -15.13 -12.40 8.87
N ALA A 60 -14.72 -11.17 8.53
CA ALA A 60 -14.56 -10.71 7.17
C ALA A 60 -13.12 -10.92 6.70
N VAL A 61 -12.93 -11.88 5.79
CA VAL A 61 -11.64 -12.13 5.12
C VAL A 61 -11.58 -11.27 3.86
N CYS A 62 -10.72 -10.26 3.89
CA CYS A 62 -10.49 -9.32 2.80
C CYS A 62 -9.23 -9.71 2.03
N ALA A 63 -9.41 -10.11 0.77
CA ALA A 63 -8.34 -10.25 -0.19
C ALA A 63 -8.26 -8.98 -1.05
N THR A 64 -7.07 -8.39 -1.10
CA THR A 64 -6.82 -7.14 -1.82
C THR A 64 -5.59 -7.28 -2.71
N ASP A 65 -5.68 -6.76 -3.93
CA ASP A 65 -4.53 -6.60 -4.83
C ASP A 65 -4.73 -5.38 -5.74
N ALA A 66 -3.63 -4.75 -6.14
CA ALA A 66 -3.61 -3.79 -7.22
C ALA A 66 -2.70 -4.25 -8.37
N SER A 67 -3.30 -4.52 -9.53
CA SER A 67 -2.57 -5.06 -10.67
C SER A 67 -2.23 -3.97 -11.70
N LEU A 68 -0.94 -3.80 -11.97
CA LEU A 68 -0.43 -2.93 -13.03
C LEU A 68 -0.40 -3.66 -14.38
N LEU A 69 -1.32 -3.31 -15.26
CA LEU A 69 -1.42 -3.93 -16.57
C LEU A 69 -0.52 -3.20 -17.58
N LEU A 70 0.67 -3.76 -17.85
CA LEU A 70 1.56 -3.40 -18.97
C LEU A 70 1.93 -1.91 -19.03
N HIS A 71 2.96 -1.54 -18.24
CA HIS A 71 3.72 -0.27 -18.26
C HIS A 71 3.12 0.88 -19.09
N GLY A 72 2.11 1.55 -18.54
CA GLY A 72 1.59 2.82 -19.04
C GLY A 72 0.59 2.75 -20.19
N THR A 73 0.23 1.56 -20.67
CA THR A 73 -0.81 1.38 -21.69
C THR A 73 -2.20 1.25 -21.07
N PHE A 74 -2.31 0.49 -19.98
CA PHE A 74 -3.54 0.32 -19.24
C PHE A 74 -3.45 0.96 -17.85
N GLN A 75 -4.61 1.32 -17.34
CA GLN A 75 -4.77 1.83 -15.99
C GLN A 75 -4.50 0.71 -15.00
N GLU A 76 -4.04 1.10 -13.82
CA GLU A 76 -3.96 0.19 -12.68
C GLU A 76 -5.38 -0.16 -12.22
N VAL A 77 -5.60 -1.42 -11.87
CA VAL A 77 -6.90 -1.94 -11.44
C VAL A 77 -6.79 -2.46 -10.02
N LEU A 78 -7.62 -1.90 -9.15
CA LEU A 78 -7.80 -2.40 -7.79
C LEU A 78 -8.77 -3.58 -7.79
N ALA A 79 -8.53 -4.57 -6.95
CA ALA A 79 -9.48 -5.63 -6.65
C ALA A 79 -9.61 -5.86 -5.15
N ALA A 80 -10.83 -5.79 -4.64
CA ALA A 80 -11.17 -6.18 -3.27
C ALA A 80 -12.25 -7.26 -3.30
N LEU A 81 -11.94 -8.40 -2.70
CA LEU A 81 -12.85 -9.52 -2.49
C LEU A 81 -13.03 -9.70 -0.99
N ILE A 82 -14.26 -9.82 -0.51
CA ILE A 82 -14.56 -10.05 0.90
C ILE A 82 -15.36 -11.33 1.04
N HIS A 83 -14.82 -12.25 1.82
CA HIS A 83 -15.44 -13.52 2.18
C HIS A 83 -15.90 -13.48 3.63
N VAL A 84 -17.05 -14.10 3.90
CA VAL A 84 -17.58 -14.31 5.27
C VAL A 84 -18.11 -15.73 5.34
N GLY A 85 -17.68 -16.52 6.33
CA GLY A 85 -18.04 -17.94 6.42
C GLY A 85 -17.75 -18.71 5.13
N GLY A 86 -16.67 -18.33 4.41
CA GLY A 86 -16.19 -18.98 3.19
C GLY A 86 -16.98 -18.64 1.92
N ALA A 87 -18.03 -17.83 2.03
CA ALA A 87 -18.79 -17.33 0.89
C ALA A 87 -18.31 -15.93 0.48
N LEU A 88 -18.15 -15.70 -0.82
CA LEU A 88 -17.86 -14.37 -1.37
C LEU A 88 -19.11 -13.48 -1.21
N VAL A 89 -19.03 -12.48 -0.32
CA VAL A 89 -20.14 -11.56 -0.03
C VAL A 89 -19.99 -10.21 -0.73
N TYR A 90 -18.77 -9.87 -1.15
CA TYR A 90 -18.50 -8.64 -1.87
C TYR A 90 -17.33 -8.81 -2.82
N ALA A 91 -17.48 -8.30 -4.04
CA ALA A 91 -16.42 -8.22 -5.02
C ALA A 91 -16.47 -6.87 -5.73
N MET A 92 -15.33 -6.19 -5.79
CA MET A 92 -15.19 -4.94 -6.55
C MET A 92 -13.87 -4.93 -7.27
N ARG A 93 -13.91 -4.49 -8.54
CA ARG A 93 -12.72 -4.10 -9.29
C ARG A 93 -12.90 -2.71 -9.86
N HIS A 94 -11.86 -1.88 -9.80
CA HIS A 94 -11.96 -0.49 -10.24
C HIS A 94 -10.65 0.02 -10.88
N PRO A 95 -10.70 0.55 -12.11
CA PRO A 95 -9.56 1.21 -12.73
C PRO A 95 -9.32 2.59 -12.07
N VAL A 96 -8.10 2.84 -11.61
CA VAL A 96 -7.76 4.07 -10.85
C VAL A 96 -6.86 5.05 -11.62
N GLY A 97 -6.59 4.77 -12.89
CA GLY A 97 -5.80 5.65 -13.74
C GLY A 97 -4.30 5.47 -13.60
N ARG A 98 -3.58 6.59 -13.49
CA ARG A 98 -2.12 6.68 -13.39
C ARG A 98 -1.72 6.91 -11.93
N VAL A 99 -1.46 5.83 -11.22
CA VAL A 99 -1.04 5.87 -9.83
C VAL A 99 0.28 5.11 -9.67
N LEU A 100 0.95 5.26 -8.52
CA LEU A 100 2.05 4.36 -8.16
C LEU A 100 1.46 3.13 -7.44
N ALA A 101 2.19 2.01 -7.47
CA ALA A 101 1.78 0.77 -6.81
C ALA A 101 1.37 1.00 -5.34
N LEU A 102 2.16 1.77 -4.57
CA LEU A 102 1.83 2.09 -3.18
C LEU A 102 0.48 2.85 -3.04
N ASP A 103 0.19 3.78 -3.95
CA ASP A 103 -1.07 4.52 -3.92
C ASP A 103 -2.26 3.60 -4.23
N ALA A 104 -2.07 2.65 -5.15
CA ALA A 104 -3.07 1.68 -5.55
C ALA A 104 -3.36 0.68 -4.43
N GLU A 105 -2.30 0.10 -3.85
CA GLU A 105 -2.38 -0.79 -2.69
C GLU A 105 -3.07 -0.10 -1.50
N GLN A 106 -2.73 1.15 -1.21
CA GLN A 106 -3.41 1.93 -0.16
C GLN A 106 -4.91 2.09 -0.45
N ALA A 107 -5.27 2.36 -1.71
CA ALA A 107 -6.67 2.56 -2.11
C ALA A 107 -7.50 1.27 -2.05
N VAL A 108 -6.94 0.11 -2.40
CA VAL A 108 -7.67 -1.15 -2.31
C VAL A 108 -7.88 -1.59 -0.86
N ILE A 109 -6.87 -1.38 0.00
CA ILE A 109 -6.98 -1.65 1.45
C ILE A 109 -8.04 -0.74 2.08
N TRP A 110 -8.06 0.56 1.72
CA TRP A 110 -9.13 1.47 2.14
C TRP A 110 -10.52 0.91 1.80
N LEU A 111 -10.68 0.47 0.55
CA LEU A 111 -11.95 -0.02 0.05
C LEU A 111 -12.44 -1.26 0.82
N ALA A 112 -11.53 -2.21 1.05
CA ALA A 112 -11.81 -3.41 1.82
C ALA A 112 -12.20 -3.10 3.27
N LEU A 113 -11.41 -2.30 3.97
CA LEU A 113 -11.67 -1.93 5.38
C LEU A 113 -13.00 -1.19 5.53
N CYS A 114 -13.21 -0.13 4.75
CA CYS A 114 -14.46 0.63 4.80
C CYS A 114 -15.66 -0.27 4.48
N LYS A 115 -15.56 -1.16 3.51
CA LYS A 115 -16.66 -2.08 3.19
C LYS A 115 -16.90 -3.10 4.32
N ALA A 116 -15.85 -3.68 4.88
CA ALA A 116 -15.95 -4.67 5.94
C ALA A 116 -16.65 -4.14 7.19
N THR A 117 -16.41 -2.88 7.58
CA THR A 117 -17.12 -2.24 8.71
C THR A 117 -18.64 -2.11 8.52
N THR A 118 -19.14 -2.27 7.28
CA THR A 118 -20.58 -2.22 6.97
C THR A 118 -21.25 -3.59 6.98
N LEU A 119 -20.48 -4.68 7.16
CA LEU A 119 -21.02 -6.03 7.14
C LEU A 119 -21.74 -6.34 8.46
N PRO A 120 -22.99 -6.83 8.41
CA PRO A 120 -23.76 -7.13 9.61
C PRO A 120 -23.13 -8.31 10.36
N GLY A 121 -22.96 -8.16 11.68
CA GLY A 121 -22.39 -9.20 12.53
C GLY A 121 -20.88 -9.41 12.37
N CYS A 122 -20.18 -8.51 11.67
CA CYS A 122 -18.73 -8.57 11.55
C CYS A 122 -18.06 -8.10 12.86
N GLU A 123 -17.33 -9.03 13.49
CA GLU A 123 -16.56 -8.81 14.71
C GLU A 123 -15.05 -8.73 14.39
N SER A 124 -14.56 -9.47 13.40
CA SER A 124 -13.15 -9.41 13.00
C SER A 124 -12.97 -9.11 11.52
N ILE A 125 -12.00 -8.27 11.19
CA ILE A 125 -11.61 -7.96 9.81
C ILE A 125 -10.17 -8.43 9.61
N LEU A 126 -9.99 -9.40 8.73
CA LEU A 126 -8.67 -9.88 8.31
C LEU A 126 -8.35 -9.32 6.92
N VAL A 127 -7.21 -8.65 6.77
CA VAL A 127 -6.72 -8.15 5.47
C VAL A 127 -5.45 -8.90 5.10
N PHE A 128 -5.48 -9.55 3.94
CA PHE A 128 -4.31 -10.20 3.35
C PHE A 128 -3.78 -9.33 2.21
N THR A 129 -2.54 -8.85 2.35
CA THR A 129 -1.90 -7.93 1.39
C THR A 129 -0.42 -8.23 1.29
N ASP A 130 0.19 -8.02 0.12
CA ASP A 130 1.64 -8.08 -0.06
C ASP A 130 2.36 -6.80 0.38
N SER A 131 1.60 -5.75 0.75
CA SER A 131 2.09 -4.40 1.00
C SER A 131 1.70 -3.88 2.38
N LEU A 132 2.38 -4.38 3.42
CA LEU A 132 2.18 -3.91 4.80
C LEU A 132 2.45 -2.40 4.96
N ALA A 133 3.37 -1.85 4.17
CA ALA A 133 3.62 -0.42 4.11
C ALA A 133 2.36 0.35 3.69
N SER A 134 1.65 -0.14 2.67
CA SER A 134 0.40 0.48 2.20
C SER A 134 -0.72 0.32 3.23
N ALA A 135 -0.78 -0.81 3.93
CA ALA A 135 -1.73 -1.01 5.03
C ALA A 135 -1.52 -0.01 6.17
N ARG A 136 -0.25 0.19 6.57
CA ARG A 136 0.11 1.21 7.57
C ARG A 136 -0.25 2.61 7.10
N CYS A 137 0.09 2.95 5.85
CA CYS A 137 -0.31 4.22 5.24
C CYS A 137 -1.84 4.40 5.23
N ALA A 138 -2.62 3.36 4.92
CA ALA A 138 -4.08 3.40 4.92
C ALA A 138 -4.67 3.68 6.31
N MET A 139 -3.95 3.41 7.39
CA MET A 139 -4.39 3.67 8.77
C MET A 139 -3.76 4.92 9.39
N ASP A 140 -2.86 5.59 8.67
CA ASP A 140 -2.20 6.81 9.12
C ASP A 140 -2.83 8.04 8.46
N PRO A 141 -3.64 8.84 9.19
CA PRO A 141 -4.25 10.05 8.67
C PRO A 141 -3.28 11.26 8.62
N SER A 142 -1.98 11.07 8.85
CA SER A 142 -0.95 12.11 8.69
C SER A 142 -0.87 12.64 7.25
N VAL A 143 -0.14 13.75 7.06
CA VAL A 143 -0.03 14.41 5.75
C VAL A 143 0.71 13.50 4.74
N GLN A 144 -0.04 12.96 3.77
CA GLN A 144 0.48 12.11 2.68
C GLN A 144 -0.44 12.18 1.44
N SER A 145 0.04 11.73 0.28
CA SER A 145 -0.72 11.78 -1.00
C SER A 145 -2.05 11.01 -0.98
N GLY A 146 -2.22 10.07 -0.05
CA GLY A 146 -3.44 9.29 0.17
C GLY A 146 -4.22 9.67 1.43
N GLN A 147 -3.94 10.82 2.06
CA GLN A 147 -4.50 11.17 3.38
C GLN A 147 -6.03 11.09 3.42
N PHE A 148 -6.73 11.45 2.33
CA PHE A 148 -8.19 11.36 2.29
C PHE A 148 -8.71 9.93 2.44
N LEU A 149 -7.98 8.94 1.88
CA LEU A 149 -8.30 7.52 2.02
C LEU A 149 -8.08 7.10 3.47
N SER A 150 -6.96 7.48 4.06
CA SER A 150 -6.65 7.14 5.45
C SER A 150 -7.63 7.75 6.44
N LEU A 151 -8.06 9.00 6.21
CA LEU A 151 -9.12 9.63 7.01
C LEU A 151 -10.45 8.88 6.89
N ALA A 152 -10.78 8.39 5.70
CA ALA A 152 -11.99 7.59 5.51
C ALA A 152 -11.89 6.23 6.21
N VAL A 153 -10.73 5.55 6.16
CA VAL A 153 -10.48 4.33 6.94
C VAL A 153 -10.67 4.59 8.43
N VAL A 154 -10.00 5.62 8.97
CA VAL A 154 -10.07 5.94 10.40
C VAL A 154 -11.49 6.28 10.82
N ARG A 155 -12.23 7.06 10.02
CA ARG A 155 -13.62 7.42 10.31
C ARG A 155 -14.60 6.25 10.20
N SER A 156 -14.28 5.23 9.40
CA SER A 156 -15.05 3.98 9.35
C SER A 156 -14.70 3.06 10.53
N LEU A 157 -13.41 2.86 10.80
CA LEU A 157 -12.94 1.92 11.82
C LEU A 157 -13.17 2.42 13.24
N HIS A 158 -13.06 3.73 13.51
CA HIS A 158 -13.21 4.25 14.86
C HIS A 158 -14.57 3.93 15.49
N PRO A 159 -15.73 4.32 14.91
CA PRO A 159 -17.03 3.99 15.50
C PRO A 159 -17.31 2.48 15.47
N TRP A 160 -16.73 1.75 14.49
CA TRP A 160 -16.83 0.30 14.45
C TRP A 160 -16.11 -0.29 15.68
N LEU A 161 -14.81 0.00 15.90
CA LEU A 161 -14.06 -0.46 17.06
C LEU A 161 -14.62 0.03 18.40
N GLU A 162 -15.26 1.20 18.46
CA GLU A 162 -15.94 1.66 19.69
C GLU A 162 -17.21 0.89 20.02
N ALA A 163 -17.87 0.27 19.03
CA ALA A 163 -19.15 -0.40 19.24
C ALA A 163 -19.03 -1.67 20.09
N SER A 164 -17.91 -2.39 20.00
CA SER A 164 -17.61 -3.57 20.83
C SER A 164 -16.13 -3.68 21.14
N ALA A 165 -15.79 -4.13 22.34
CA ALA A 165 -14.41 -4.44 22.74
C ALA A 165 -13.85 -5.66 21.99
N ASP A 166 -14.73 -6.54 21.50
CA ASP A 166 -14.36 -7.77 20.79
C ASP A 166 -14.01 -7.52 19.32
N GLN A 167 -14.26 -6.30 18.82
CA GLN A 167 -13.97 -5.96 17.43
C GLN A 167 -12.48 -5.75 17.19
N VAL A 168 -11.94 -6.46 16.19
CA VAL A 168 -10.50 -6.45 15.86
C VAL A 168 -10.25 -6.33 14.36
N VAL A 169 -9.11 -5.72 14.02
CA VAL A 169 -8.56 -5.69 12.67
C VAL A 169 -7.18 -6.33 12.69
N GLN A 170 -6.99 -7.31 11.82
CA GLN A 170 -5.73 -8.04 11.69
C GLN A 170 -5.25 -7.95 10.24
N ILE A 171 -4.00 -7.54 10.06
CA ILE A 171 -3.42 -7.36 8.73
C ILE A 171 -2.23 -8.30 8.60
N TYR A 172 -2.32 -9.21 7.64
CA TYR A 172 -1.34 -10.23 7.38
C TYR A 172 -0.56 -9.88 6.12
N GLN A 173 0.77 -9.88 6.24
CA GLN A 173 1.64 -9.75 5.09
C GLN A 173 1.74 -11.08 4.33
N VAL A 174 1.40 -11.06 3.05
CA VAL A 174 1.48 -12.21 2.14
C VAL A 174 2.71 -12.09 1.26
N PRO A 175 3.56 -13.12 1.15
CA PRO A 175 4.60 -13.15 0.13
C PRO A 175 3.99 -13.21 -1.28
N SER A 176 4.18 -12.17 -2.09
CA SER A 176 3.58 -12.06 -3.44
C SER A 176 3.95 -13.19 -4.41
N LYS A 177 5.00 -13.97 -4.13
CA LYS A 177 5.48 -15.07 -4.97
C LYS A 177 4.75 -16.40 -4.78
N GLU A 178 4.02 -16.57 -3.69
CA GLU A 178 3.47 -17.87 -3.29
C GLU A 178 2.10 -18.19 -3.89
N GLU A 179 1.58 -17.31 -4.75
CA GLU A 179 0.25 -17.47 -5.39
C GLU A 179 -0.83 -17.92 -4.41
N TRP A 180 -0.76 -17.45 -3.16
CA TRP A 180 -1.66 -17.90 -2.12
C TRP A 180 -3.11 -17.54 -2.47
N TRP A 181 -4.03 -18.50 -2.32
CA TRP A 181 -5.29 -18.50 -3.07
C TRP A 181 -6.10 -17.20 -2.93
N CYS A 182 -6.18 -16.61 -1.73
CA CYS A 182 -6.98 -15.41 -1.51
C CYS A 182 -6.38 -14.20 -2.23
N HIS A 183 -5.07 -14.00 -2.11
CA HIS A 183 -4.33 -12.96 -2.83
C HIS A 183 -4.34 -13.20 -4.34
N LYS A 184 -4.11 -14.45 -4.77
CA LYS A 184 -4.11 -14.86 -6.17
C LYS A 184 -5.48 -14.64 -6.83
N GLU A 185 -6.56 -14.91 -6.12
CA GLU A 185 -7.92 -14.65 -6.59
C GLU A 185 -8.15 -13.15 -6.84
N ALA A 186 -7.74 -12.29 -5.90
CA ALA A 186 -7.82 -10.84 -6.07
C ALA A 186 -6.97 -10.37 -7.26
N HIS A 187 -5.75 -10.91 -7.41
CA HIS A 187 -4.86 -10.61 -8.52
C HIS A 187 -5.42 -11.01 -9.88
N ASP A 188 -5.96 -12.22 -9.98
CA ASP A 188 -6.57 -12.72 -11.21
C ASP A 188 -7.83 -11.89 -11.55
N PHE A 189 -8.61 -11.50 -10.53
CA PHE A 189 -9.79 -10.65 -10.70
C PHE A 189 -9.46 -9.22 -11.18
N ALA A 190 -8.37 -8.63 -10.67
CA ALA A 190 -7.85 -7.33 -11.12
C ALA A 190 -7.31 -7.42 -12.56
N SER A 191 -6.45 -8.40 -12.81
CA SER A 191 -5.68 -8.50 -14.05
C SER A 191 -6.51 -8.88 -15.29
N ASP A 192 -7.67 -9.49 -15.08
CA ASP A 192 -8.66 -9.79 -16.13
C ASP A 192 -9.24 -8.51 -16.79
N LEU A 193 -9.29 -7.38 -16.06
CA LEU A 193 -9.87 -6.14 -16.58
C LEU A 193 -8.81 -5.21 -17.18
N LYS A 194 -8.83 -5.02 -18.50
CA LYS A 194 -7.92 -4.08 -19.20
C LYS A 194 -8.63 -2.80 -19.61
N VAL A 195 -8.24 -1.68 -18.99
CA VAL A 195 -8.77 -0.35 -19.32
C VAL A 195 -7.64 0.55 -19.80
N SER A 196 -7.71 1.08 -21.02
CA SER A 196 -6.66 1.93 -21.56
C SER A 196 -6.47 3.22 -20.75
N VAL A 197 -5.23 3.66 -20.58
CA VAL A 197 -4.93 4.98 -20.00
C VAL A 197 -5.31 6.06 -21.02
N GLY A 198 -6.55 6.55 -20.91
CA GLY A 198 -7.04 7.63 -21.77
C GLY A 198 -6.31 8.97 -21.51
N THR A 199 -6.66 9.97 -22.32
CA THR A 199 -6.09 11.33 -22.22
C THR A 199 -6.32 11.97 -20.85
N HIS A 200 -7.47 11.69 -20.23
CA HIS A 200 -7.92 12.28 -18.97
C HIS A 200 -7.99 11.26 -17.82
N ALA A 201 -7.12 10.26 -17.81
CA ALA A 201 -7.05 9.33 -16.69
C ALA A 201 -6.74 10.07 -15.38
N LEU A 202 -7.45 9.69 -14.31
CA LEU A 202 -7.14 10.15 -12.96
C LEU A 202 -5.66 9.88 -12.67
N THR A 203 -4.97 10.82 -12.03
CA THR A 203 -3.53 10.74 -11.81
C THR A 203 -3.20 11.13 -10.38
N SER A 204 -2.49 10.28 -9.64
CA SER A 204 -2.09 10.60 -8.27
C SER A 204 -1.01 11.69 -8.25
N LEU A 205 -0.95 12.46 -7.17
CA LEU A 205 0.09 13.47 -6.97
C LEU A 205 1.49 12.82 -6.93
N ASN A 206 1.61 11.68 -6.23
CA ASN A 206 2.82 10.87 -6.19
C ASN A 206 3.28 10.43 -7.58
N TYR A 207 2.35 10.01 -8.45
CA TYR A 207 2.68 9.69 -9.84
C TYR A 207 3.24 10.90 -10.60
N LEU A 208 2.59 12.07 -10.47
CA LEU A 208 3.07 13.32 -11.10
C LEU A 208 4.46 13.71 -10.59
N HIS A 209 4.70 13.61 -9.28
CA HIS A 209 6.00 13.88 -8.66
C HIS A 209 7.07 12.91 -9.16
N ALA A 210 6.77 11.61 -9.23
CA ALA A 210 7.68 10.60 -9.74
C ALA A 210 8.03 10.86 -11.22
N GLN A 211 7.04 11.21 -12.05
CA GLN A 211 7.24 11.57 -13.45
C GLN A 211 8.07 12.85 -13.62
N GLY A 212 7.77 13.89 -12.86
CA GLY A 212 8.54 15.14 -12.89
C GLY A 212 9.99 14.91 -12.48
N THR A 213 10.20 14.16 -11.40
CA THR A 213 11.54 13.83 -10.91
C THR A 213 12.31 13.00 -11.92
N LYS A 214 11.67 12.01 -12.55
CA LYS A 214 12.28 11.21 -13.62
C LYS A 214 12.72 12.09 -14.78
N LYS A 215 11.87 13.01 -15.26
CA LYS A 215 12.23 13.96 -16.32
C LYS A 215 13.42 14.85 -15.95
N CYS A 216 13.46 15.33 -14.70
CA CYS A 216 14.59 16.12 -14.21
C CYS A 216 15.89 15.29 -14.20
N LEU A 217 15.82 14.02 -13.77
CA LEU A 217 16.97 13.11 -13.77
C LEU A 217 17.44 12.77 -15.19
N ASP A 218 16.52 12.54 -16.12
CA ASP A 218 16.84 12.27 -17.52
C ASP A 218 17.48 13.50 -18.18
N CYS A 219 16.96 14.69 -17.91
CA CYS A 219 17.54 15.95 -18.36
C CYS A 219 18.96 16.17 -17.78
N TRP A 220 19.11 15.96 -16.47
CA TRP A 220 20.41 16.01 -15.81
C TRP A 220 21.40 15.03 -16.44
N ALA A 221 21.03 13.76 -16.60
CA ALA A 221 21.89 12.74 -17.18
C ALA A 221 22.31 13.09 -18.61
N THR A 222 21.38 13.67 -19.40
CA THR A 222 21.65 14.12 -20.76
C THR A 222 22.65 15.27 -20.79
N LEU A 223 22.40 16.33 -20.02
CA LEU A 223 23.28 17.51 -19.96
C LEU A 223 24.64 17.17 -19.36
N PHE A 224 24.66 16.42 -18.26
CA PHE A 224 25.90 16.00 -17.60
C PHE A 224 26.73 15.07 -18.48
N GLY A 225 26.12 14.28 -19.37
CA GLY A 225 26.85 13.50 -20.38
C GLY A 225 27.57 14.35 -21.43
N MET A 226 27.23 15.63 -21.59
CA MET A 226 27.86 16.52 -22.59
C MET A 226 29.19 17.07 -22.07
N PRO A 227 30.33 16.82 -22.74
CA PRO A 227 31.64 17.31 -22.31
C PRO A 227 31.73 18.82 -22.13
N SER A 228 30.96 19.58 -22.92
CA SER A 228 30.87 21.04 -22.83
C SER A 228 30.19 21.54 -21.56
N PHE A 229 29.40 20.70 -20.90
CA PHE A 229 28.63 21.05 -19.71
C PHE A 229 29.35 20.64 -18.42
N HIS A 230 29.87 19.40 -18.33
CA HIS A 230 30.45 18.90 -17.06
C HIS A 230 31.94 19.24 -16.84
N ARG A 231 32.78 19.29 -17.89
CA ARG A 231 34.25 19.28 -17.73
C ARG A 231 34.85 20.45 -16.94
N ASN A 232 34.18 21.59 -16.88
CA ASN A 232 34.71 22.81 -16.25
C ASN A 232 33.89 23.29 -15.04
N GLN A 233 32.76 22.67 -14.74
CA GLN A 233 31.81 23.19 -13.74
C GLN A 233 31.46 22.18 -12.65
N PHE A 234 31.70 20.88 -12.88
CA PHE A 234 31.28 19.83 -11.97
C PHE A 234 32.35 18.77 -11.78
N LEU A 235 32.49 18.29 -10.54
CA LEU A 235 33.32 17.14 -10.20
C LEU A 235 32.53 15.86 -10.47
N GLU A 236 33.09 14.94 -11.25
CA GLU A 236 32.51 13.61 -11.47
C GLU A 236 32.87 12.71 -10.29
N LEU A 237 31.86 12.31 -9.51
CA LEU A 237 32.03 11.38 -8.41
C LEU A 237 31.83 9.96 -8.92
N THR A 238 32.70 9.04 -8.50
CA THR A 238 32.58 7.61 -8.79
C THR A 238 32.31 6.82 -7.51
N ASP A 239 31.65 5.66 -7.66
CA ASP A 239 31.53 4.70 -6.57
C ASP A 239 32.85 3.93 -6.35
N ARG A 240 32.87 3.01 -5.37
CA ARG A 240 34.07 2.19 -5.06
C ARG A 240 34.50 1.26 -6.21
N LEU A 241 33.71 1.16 -7.27
CA LEU A 241 33.99 0.37 -8.47
C LEU A 241 34.30 1.28 -9.69
N ASP A 242 34.66 2.54 -9.45
CA ASP A 242 34.92 3.57 -10.46
C ASP A 242 33.75 3.84 -11.41
N LYS A 243 32.51 3.54 -10.99
CA LYS A 243 31.32 3.86 -11.80
C LYS A 243 30.81 5.26 -11.47
N PRO A 244 30.46 6.08 -12.48
CA PRO A 244 29.89 7.40 -12.25
C PRO A 244 28.65 7.34 -11.37
N MET A 245 28.66 8.10 -10.28
CA MET A 245 27.53 8.25 -9.39
C MET A 245 26.46 9.08 -10.07
N LYS A 246 25.22 8.58 -10.03
CA LYS A 246 24.05 9.27 -10.56
C LYS A 246 23.20 9.81 -9.41
N PRO A 247 22.63 11.02 -9.54
CA PRO A 247 21.67 11.51 -8.56
C PRO A 247 20.52 10.51 -8.41
N LYS A 248 20.15 10.23 -7.16
CA LYS A 248 18.97 9.42 -6.82
C LYS A 248 18.08 10.27 -5.93
N TYR A 249 16.79 10.25 -6.23
CA TYR A 249 15.76 10.93 -5.44
C TYR A 249 15.13 10.01 -4.38
N THR A 250 15.34 8.70 -4.50
CA THR A 250 14.90 7.68 -3.54
C THR A 250 16.10 7.13 -2.78
N GLY A 251 15.90 6.85 -1.48
CA GLY A 251 16.91 6.22 -0.63
C GLY A 251 18.14 7.10 -0.39
N GLY A 252 17.94 8.29 0.18
CA GLY A 252 19.01 9.21 0.56
C GLY A 252 20.01 8.57 1.52
N GLY A 253 21.00 7.86 0.99
CA GLY A 253 22.12 7.30 1.74
C GLY A 253 23.19 8.36 2.01
N ALA A 254 24.09 8.08 2.96
CA ALA A 254 25.22 8.94 3.26
C ALA A 254 26.13 9.09 2.04
N TRP A 255 26.01 10.23 1.34
CA TRP A 255 26.72 10.55 0.10
C TRP A 255 28.25 10.59 0.26
N LEU A 256 28.76 10.60 1.49
CA LEU A 256 30.18 10.70 1.81
C LEU A 256 30.49 9.82 3.05
N SER A 257 30.79 8.54 2.84
CA SER A 257 31.36 7.73 3.92
C SER A 257 32.86 8.00 4.02
N ARG A 258 33.23 8.95 4.90
CA ARG A 258 34.60 9.37 5.27
C ARG A 258 35.40 10.01 4.12
N LEU A 259 35.61 11.33 4.23
CA LEU A 259 36.86 11.97 3.80
C LEU A 259 37.98 11.56 4.77
#